data_AF-A0A0W0S7V6-F1
#
_entry.id   AF-A0A0W0S7V6-F1
#
_cell.length_a   1.000
_cell.length_b   1.000
_cell.length_c   1.000
_cell.angle_alpha   90.00
_cell.angle_beta   90.00
_cell.angle_gamma   90.00
#
_symmetry.space_group_name_H-M   'P 1'
#
loop_
_entity.id
_entity.type
_entity.pdbx_description
1 polymer ?
#
loop_
_entity_poly.entity_id
_entity_poly.type
_entity_poly.pdbx_seq_one_letter_code
_entity_poly.pdbx_strand_id
1 'polypeptide(L)'
;MNKNIGWYFLLLLGISISSFAEPLNTEGNYWQCFAHDATHAKWSSQSPYQKIALNLSYAECKKNSKAPATCKTTKMSCIRFIDGINVMPMWRCTAFDREALSWRSNLYPNREDAALAALAFCKHKSPVPYTCYMNVVTCINQNEI
;
A
#
# COMPACT_ATOMS: atom_id res chain seq x y z
N MET A 1 -39.61 48.17 8.06
CA MET A 1 -38.34 47.66 7.48
C MET A 1 -37.31 47.50 8.59
N ASN A 2 -36.96 46.26 8.92
CA ASN A 2 -36.17 45.89 10.10
C ASN A 2 -34.67 46.23 9.91
N LYS A 3 -34.24 47.35 10.51
CA LYS A 3 -32.84 47.82 10.52
C LYS A 3 -31.86 46.83 11.17
N ASN A 4 -32.35 45.89 11.97
CA ASN A 4 -31.54 44.90 12.68
C ASN A 4 -31.11 43.71 11.80
N ILE A 5 -31.76 43.48 10.65
CA ILE A 5 -31.46 42.33 9.78
C ILE A 5 -30.14 42.50 9.00
N GLY A 6 -29.76 43.74 8.66
CA GLY A 6 -28.51 44.02 7.94
C GLY A 6 -27.25 43.78 8.79
N TRP A 7 -27.36 43.98 10.11
CA TRP A 7 -26.22 43.83 11.03
C TRP A 7 -25.82 42.35 11.21
N TYR A 8 -26.79 41.45 11.32
CA TYR A 8 -26.52 40.01 11.43
C TYR A 8 -25.88 39.44 10.15
N PHE A 9 -26.21 39.99 8.98
CA PHE A 9 -25.63 39.55 7.71
C PHE A 9 -24.14 39.93 7.59
N LEU A 10 -23.75 41.08 8.12
CA LEU A 10 -22.34 41.52 8.16
C LEU A 10 -21.49 40.73 9.17
N LEU A 11 -22.09 40.30 10.30
CA LEU A 11 -21.41 39.42 11.26
C LEU A 11 -21.14 38.02 10.69
N LEU A 12 -22.02 37.48 9.85
CA LEU A 12 -21.85 36.16 9.24
C LEU A 12 -20.73 36.12 8.18
N LEU A 13 -20.47 37.23 7.48
CA LEU A 13 -19.38 37.33 6.51
C LEU A 13 -17.99 37.44 7.16
N GLY A 14 -17.91 37.97 8.38
CA GLY A 14 -16.66 38.15 9.13
C GLY A 14 -16.06 36.87 9.73
N ILE A 15 -16.83 35.78 9.81
CA ILE A 15 -16.38 34.48 10.36
C ILE A 15 -16.01 33.51 9.22
N SER A 16 -15.70 34.04 8.03
CA SER A 16 -15.12 33.25 6.94
C SER A 16 -13.66 32.94 7.27
N ILE A 17 -13.43 32.06 8.24
CA ILE A 17 -12.09 31.65 8.64
C ILE A 17 -11.49 30.88 7.47
N SER A 18 -10.48 31.46 6.82
CA SER A 18 -9.64 30.76 5.86
C SER A 18 -9.03 29.55 6.55
N SER A 19 -9.55 28.37 6.28
CA SER A 19 -8.96 27.13 6.76
C SER A 19 -7.73 26.84 5.89
N PHE A 20 -6.54 27.13 6.40
CA PHE A 20 -5.30 26.71 5.76
C PHE A 20 -5.13 25.22 6.06
N ALA A 21 -5.16 24.40 5.00
CA ALA A 21 -4.73 23.02 5.13
C ALA A 21 -3.22 23.03 5.43
N GLU A 22 -2.82 22.40 6.53
CA GLU A 22 -1.41 22.20 6.86
C GLU A 22 -0.73 21.47 5.69
N PRO A 23 0.46 21.92 5.23
CA PRO A 23 1.18 21.23 4.19
C PRO A 23 1.47 19.80 4.63
N LEU A 24 1.36 18.86 3.70
CA LEU A 24 1.69 17.45 3.92
C LEU A 24 3.15 17.32 4.40
N ASN A 25 3.34 17.23 5.71
CA ASN A 25 4.65 16.92 6.28
C ASN A 25 4.91 15.42 6.10
N THR A 26 5.76 15.09 5.13
CA THR A 26 6.20 13.72 4.83
C THR A 26 7.53 13.36 5.51
N GLU A 27 8.11 14.23 6.33
CA GLU A 27 9.41 14.01 7.00
C GLU A 27 9.32 13.05 8.21
N GLY A 28 8.27 12.24 8.31
CA GLY A 28 8.08 11.27 9.38
C GLY A 28 7.26 10.06 8.94
N ASN A 29 6.10 9.87 9.58
CA ASN A 29 5.22 8.73 9.32
C ASN A 29 4.26 9.01 8.19
N TYR A 30 4.36 8.27 7.10
CA TYR A 30 3.48 8.45 5.94
C TYR A 30 3.10 7.13 5.27
N TRP A 31 2.01 7.18 4.52
CA TRP A 31 1.61 6.17 3.57
C TRP A 31 1.97 6.62 2.17
N GLN A 32 2.57 5.75 1.39
CA GLN A 32 2.77 5.91 -0.05
C GLN A 32 1.89 4.90 -0.77
N CYS A 33 0.89 5.38 -1.51
CA CYS A 33 -0.02 4.51 -2.26
C CYS A 33 0.21 4.65 -3.76
N PHE A 34 -0.09 3.57 -4.49
CA PHE A 34 0.07 3.48 -5.93
C PHE A 34 -1.28 3.21 -6.62
N ALA A 35 -1.47 3.86 -7.76
CA ALA A 35 -2.51 3.54 -8.73
C ALA A 35 -1.86 3.12 -10.05
N HIS A 36 -2.55 2.29 -10.81
CA HIS A 36 -2.09 1.82 -12.10
C HIS A 36 -3.22 1.81 -13.12
N ASP A 37 -2.87 1.92 -14.39
CA ASP A 37 -3.81 1.80 -15.51
C ASP A 37 -3.66 0.45 -16.24
N ALA A 38 -4.43 0.24 -17.30
CA ALA A 38 -4.35 -0.96 -18.14
C ALA A 38 -3.03 -1.10 -18.90
N THR A 39 -2.22 -0.04 -19.00
CA THR A 39 -0.88 -0.09 -19.60
C THR A 39 0.21 -0.40 -18.59
N HIS A 40 -0.18 -0.69 -17.34
CA HIS A 40 0.71 -0.91 -16.20
C HIS A 40 1.59 0.28 -15.82
N ALA A 41 1.28 1.49 -16.31
CA ALA A 41 1.88 2.71 -15.81
C ALA A 41 1.45 2.93 -14.35
N LYS A 42 2.34 3.49 -13.52
CA LYS A 42 2.13 3.65 -12.07
C LYS A 42 2.24 5.11 -11.66
N TRP A 43 1.33 5.53 -10.79
CA TRP A 43 1.34 6.85 -10.16
C TRP A 43 1.31 6.68 -8.65
N SER A 44 2.12 7.46 -7.95
CA SER A 44 2.23 7.40 -6.50
C SER A 44 1.89 8.71 -5.84
N SER A 45 1.33 8.64 -4.64
CA SER A 45 1.12 9.81 -3.78
C SER A 45 1.35 9.45 -2.32
N GLN A 46 1.73 10.45 -1.54
CA GLN A 46 2.06 10.31 -0.12
C GLN A 46 1.08 11.08 0.75
N SER A 47 0.79 10.55 1.94
CA SER A 47 0.02 11.23 2.98
C SER A 47 0.19 10.55 4.34
N PRO A 48 0.13 11.27 5.47
CA PRO A 48 0.00 10.67 6.80
C PRO A 48 -1.19 9.69 6.91
N TYR A 49 -2.21 9.85 6.06
CA TYR A 49 -3.41 9.01 6.06
C TYR A 49 -3.51 8.14 4.79
N GLN A 50 -3.60 6.82 4.98
CA GLN A 50 -3.66 5.85 3.88
C GLN A 50 -4.77 6.15 2.86
N LYS A 51 -5.97 6.50 3.32
CA LYS A 51 -7.12 6.77 2.45
C LYS A 51 -6.89 8.00 1.56
N ILE A 52 -6.21 9.02 2.09
CA ILE A 52 -5.87 10.23 1.35
C ILE A 52 -4.80 9.92 0.31
N ALA A 53 -3.71 9.23 0.70
CA ALA A 53 -2.67 8.79 -0.25
C ALA A 53 -3.27 7.95 -1.40
N LEU A 54 -4.19 7.03 -1.08
CA LEU A 54 -4.87 6.19 -2.06
C LEU A 54 -5.70 7.02 -3.05
N ASN A 55 -6.53 7.94 -2.54
CA ASN A 55 -7.35 8.82 -3.38
C ASN A 55 -6.49 9.76 -4.25
N LEU A 56 -5.41 10.31 -3.71
CA LEU A 56 -4.47 11.15 -4.44
C LEU A 56 -3.80 10.36 -5.57
N SER A 57 -3.31 9.14 -5.28
CA SER A 57 -2.68 8.30 -6.31
C SER A 57 -3.65 7.96 -7.44
N TYR A 58 -4.92 7.70 -7.11
CA TYR A 58 -5.97 7.44 -8.09
C TYR A 58 -6.32 8.69 -8.92
N ALA A 59 -6.37 9.86 -8.29
CA ALA A 59 -6.59 11.13 -8.98
C ALA A 59 -5.44 11.44 -9.96
N GLU A 60 -4.19 11.23 -9.54
CA GLU A 60 -3.01 11.38 -10.38
C GLU A 60 -3.03 10.41 -11.57
N CYS A 61 -3.42 9.15 -11.34
CA CYS A 61 -3.63 8.20 -12.44
C CYS A 61 -4.67 8.73 -13.44
N LYS A 62 -5.84 9.14 -12.98
CA LYS A 62 -6.91 9.64 -13.88
C LYS A 62 -6.49 10.89 -14.64
N LYS A 63 -5.66 11.74 -14.04
CA LYS A 63 -5.18 12.98 -14.64
C LYS A 63 -4.13 12.75 -15.73
N ASN A 64 -3.22 11.80 -15.52
CA ASN A 64 -2.02 11.65 -16.35
C ASN A 64 -1.98 10.37 -17.20
N SER A 65 -2.85 9.38 -16.93
CA SER A 65 -2.94 8.15 -17.71
C SER A 65 -3.46 8.40 -19.12
N LYS A 66 -2.97 7.62 -20.09
CA LYS A 66 -3.51 7.55 -21.46
C LYS A 66 -4.84 6.79 -21.52
N ALA A 67 -5.19 6.04 -20.47
CA ALA A 67 -6.43 5.29 -20.34
C ALA A 67 -7.09 5.51 -18.95
N PRO A 68 -7.56 6.73 -18.63
CA PRO A 68 -8.05 7.11 -17.29
C PRO A 68 -9.16 6.21 -16.72
N ALA A 69 -10.04 5.69 -17.59
CA ALA A 69 -11.14 4.81 -17.18
C ALA A 69 -10.66 3.46 -16.63
N THR A 70 -9.41 3.08 -16.91
CA THR A 70 -8.81 1.82 -16.48
C THR A 70 -8.00 1.94 -15.19
N CYS A 71 -7.88 3.16 -14.64
CA CYS A 71 -7.18 3.40 -13.39
C CYS A 71 -7.77 2.54 -12.28
N LYS A 72 -6.89 1.88 -11.52
CA LYS A 72 -7.23 1.05 -10.36
C LYS A 72 -6.22 1.30 -9.25
N THR A 73 -6.70 1.18 -8.02
CA THR A 73 -5.88 1.22 -6.82
C THR A 73 -6.46 0.22 -5.81
N THR A 74 -5.61 -0.26 -4.91
CA THR A 74 -6.03 -1.16 -3.83
C THR A 74 -5.32 -0.76 -2.54
N LYS A 75 -5.89 -1.10 -1.39
CA LYS A 75 -5.22 -0.88 -0.09
C LYS A 75 -3.87 -1.60 0.02
N MET A 76 -3.74 -2.74 -0.66
CA MET A 76 -2.50 -3.53 -0.71
C MET A 76 -1.42 -2.85 -1.57
N SER A 77 -1.81 -1.91 -2.43
CA SER A 77 -0.91 -1.04 -3.19
C SER A 77 -0.44 0.16 -2.36
N CYS A 78 -0.49 0.10 -1.03
CA CYS A 78 0.00 1.13 -0.14
C CYS A 78 1.11 0.59 0.75
N ILE A 79 2.15 1.39 0.92
CA ILE A 79 3.30 1.12 1.76
C ILE A 79 3.28 2.10 2.93
N ARG A 80 3.43 1.58 4.15
CA ARG A 80 3.59 2.41 5.34
C ARG A 80 5.07 2.64 5.61
N PHE A 81 5.43 3.90 5.81
CA PHE A 81 6.74 4.33 6.24
C PHE A 81 6.65 4.90 7.66
N ILE A 82 7.56 4.48 8.53
CA ILE A 82 7.78 5.04 9.86
C ILE A 82 9.22 5.52 9.92
N ASP A 83 9.44 6.80 10.18
CA ASP A 83 10.76 7.44 10.13
C ASP A 83 11.56 7.11 8.86
N GLY A 84 10.86 7.09 7.71
CA GLY A 84 11.44 6.75 6.41
C GLY A 84 11.68 5.25 6.15
N ILE A 85 11.39 4.37 7.11
CA ILE A 85 11.57 2.92 7.00
C ILE A 85 10.25 2.26 6.58
N ASN A 86 10.29 1.40 5.55
CA ASN A 86 9.14 0.59 5.16
C ASN A 86 8.85 -0.47 6.24
N VAL A 87 7.68 -0.37 6.87
CA VAL A 87 7.24 -1.30 7.92
C VAL A 87 6.14 -2.26 7.46
N MET A 88 5.87 -2.32 6.15
CA MET A 88 4.95 -3.32 5.62
C MET A 88 5.49 -4.72 5.87
N PRO A 89 4.65 -5.71 6.22
CA PRO A 89 5.12 -7.09 6.37
C PRO A 89 5.85 -7.57 5.11
N MET A 90 6.98 -8.22 5.28
CA MET A 90 7.75 -8.83 4.20
C MET A 90 8.00 -10.30 4.54
N TRP A 91 7.07 -11.14 4.13
CA TRP A 91 7.07 -12.57 4.41
C TRP A 91 8.04 -13.30 3.49
N ARG A 92 8.83 -14.19 4.09
CA ARG A 92 9.59 -15.23 3.40
C ARG A 92 9.22 -16.57 4.01
N CYS A 93 8.85 -17.54 3.18
CA CYS A 93 8.51 -18.89 3.62
C CYS A 93 9.53 -19.91 3.10
N THR A 94 9.62 -21.05 3.78
CA THR A 94 10.52 -22.15 3.40
C THR A 94 9.71 -23.43 3.18
N ALA A 95 9.72 -23.96 1.96
CA ALA A 95 9.20 -25.29 1.69
C ALA A 95 10.28 -26.35 1.91
N PHE A 96 9.86 -27.57 2.20
CA PHE A 96 10.74 -28.72 2.37
C PHE A 96 10.27 -29.87 1.50
N ASP A 97 11.20 -30.69 1.05
CA ASP A 97 10.91 -31.98 0.44
C ASP A 97 11.16 -33.13 1.44
N ARG A 98 10.94 -34.38 1.01
CA ARG A 98 11.17 -35.56 1.85
C ARG A 98 12.63 -35.74 2.27
N GLU A 99 13.58 -35.12 1.57
CA GLU A 99 15.01 -35.13 1.90
C GLU A 99 15.38 -33.98 2.86
N ALA A 100 14.39 -33.22 3.33
CA ALA A 100 14.55 -32.05 4.18
C ALA A 100 15.39 -30.93 3.57
N LEU A 101 15.49 -30.86 2.23
CA LEU A 101 16.11 -29.73 1.56
C LEU A 101 15.22 -28.48 1.69
N SER A 102 15.83 -27.34 2.01
CA SER A 102 15.10 -26.09 2.26
C SER A 102 14.99 -25.24 0.98
N TRP A 103 13.77 -24.86 0.63
CA TRP A 103 13.46 -24.07 -0.57
C TRP A 103 12.75 -22.78 -0.18
N ARG A 104 13.50 -21.67 -0.16
CA ARG A 104 13.02 -20.36 0.29
C ARG A 104 12.38 -19.58 -0.84
N SER A 105 11.28 -18.89 -0.55
CA SER A 105 10.72 -17.90 -1.47
C SER A 105 11.46 -16.56 -1.44
N ASN A 106 11.15 -15.70 -2.41
CA ASN A 106 11.45 -14.28 -2.33
C ASN A 106 10.64 -13.61 -1.20
N LEU A 107 10.78 -12.29 -1.05
CA LEU A 107 9.99 -11.53 -0.08
C LEU A 107 8.66 -11.12 -0.70
N TYR A 108 7.57 -11.34 0.03
CA TYR A 108 6.22 -10.98 -0.40
C TYR A 108 5.50 -10.16 0.68
N PRO A 109 4.65 -9.20 0.28
CA PRO A 109 3.81 -8.47 1.24
C PRO A 109 2.79 -9.35 1.96
N ASN A 110 2.38 -10.45 1.31
CA ASN A 110 1.39 -11.39 1.81
C ASN A 110 2.06 -12.75 2.11
N ARG A 111 1.66 -13.36 3.24
CA ARG A 111 2.24 -14.62 3.73
C ARG A 111 1.87 -15.81 2.85
N GLU A 112 0.63 -15.86 2.40
CA GLU A 112 0.09 -16.93 1.57
C GLU A 112 0.76 -16.92 0.19
N ASP A 113 1.03 -15.76 -0.38
CA ASP A 113 1.81 -15.61 -1.62
C ASP A 113 3.25 -16.11 -1.44
N ALA A 114 3.91 -15.76 -0.33
CA ALA A 114 5.24 -16.27 -0.01
C ALA A 114 5.25 -17.79 0.15
N ALA A 115 4.20 -18.36 0.74
CA ALA A 115 4.04 -19.79 0.95
C ALA A 115 3.84 -20.54 -0.38
N LEU A 116 2.96 -20.04 -1.25
CA LEU A 116 2.75 -20.59 -2.59
C LEU A 116 4.02 -20.51 -3.44
N ALA A 117 4.74 -19.39 -3.38
CA ALA A 117 6.00 -19.21 -4.08
C ALA A 117 7.08 -20.20 -3.61
N ALA A 118 7.19 -20.43 -2.29
CA ALA A 118 8.16 -21.37 -1.73
C ALA A 118 7.84 -22.81 -2.17
N LEU A 119 6.56 -23.20 -2.11
CA LEU A 119 6.10 -24.50 -2.57
C LEU A 119 6.37 -24.72 -4.06
N ALA A 120 6.07 -23.72 -4.89
CA ALA A 120 6.33 -23.77 -6.33
C ALA A 120 7.83 -23.88 -6.62
N PHE A 121 8.67 -23.16 -5.88
CA PHE A 121 10.11 -23.23 -6.03
C PHE A 121 10.67 -24.62 -5.69
N CYS A 122 10.21 -25.22 -4.58
CA CYS A 122 10.53 -26.60 -4.23
C CYS A 122 10.13 -27.56 -5.37
N LYS A 123 8.89 -27.50 -5.84
CA LYS A 123 8.38 -28.37 -6.91
C LYS A 123 9.16 -28.24 -8.23
N HIS A 124 9.77 -27.09 -8.47
CA HIS A 124 10.53 -26.83 -9.68
C HIS A 124 12.01 -27.27 -9.57
N LYS A 125 12.60 -27.28 -8.37
CA LYS A 125 14.05 -27.44 -8.19
C LYS A 125 14.46 -28.67 -7.37
N SER A 126 13.56 -29.20 -6.56
CA SER A 126 13.83 -30.39 -5.75
C SER A 126 14.07 -31.61 -6.64
N PRO A 127 15.00 -32.52 -6.25
CA PRO A 127 15.15 -33.82 -6.90
C PRO A 127 13.94 -34.73 -6.70
N VAL A 128 13.09 -34.45 -5.70
CA VAL A 128 11.89 -35.23 -5.35
C VAL A 128 10.63 -34.33 -5.27
N PRO A 129 10.24 -33.68 -6.37
CA PRO A 129 9.31 -32.54 -6.39
C PRO A 129 7.89 -32.88 -5.90
N TYR A 130 7.43 -34.12 -6.07
CA TYR A 130 6.11 -34.56 -5.61
C TYR A 130 5.99 -34.63 -4.08
N THR A 131 7.12 -34.61 -3.37
CA THR A 131 7.16 -34.67 -1.90
C THR A 131 7.24 -33.29 -1.26
N CYS A 132 7.31 -32.23 -2.07
CA CYS A 132 7.37 -30.87 -1.57
C CYS A 132 6.12 -30.50 -0.77
N TYR A 133 6.34 -30.04 0.44
CA TYR A 133 5.32 -29.52 1.33
C TYR A 133 5.75 -28.16 1.91
N MET A 134 4.76 -27.39 2.32
CA MET A 134 4.96 -26.08 2.94
C MET A 134 4.13 -26.04 4.21
N ASN A 135 4.73 -25.58 5.30
CA ASN A 135 4.04 -25.29 6.54
C ASN A 135 4.15 -23.78 6.83
N VAL A 136 3.02 -23.11 7.06
CA VAL A 136 2.96 -21.66 7.32
C VAL A 136 3.75 -21.23 8.55
N VAL A 137 4.08 -22.15 9.47
CA VAL A 137 4.98 -21.90 10.61
C VAL A 137 6.40 -21.56 10.16
N THR A 138 6.80 -21.97 8.96
CA THR A 138 8.12 -21.67 8.38
C THR A 138 8.19 -20.30 7.69
N CYS A 139 7.08 -19.55 7.73
CA CYS A 139 6.99 -18.20 7.19
C CYS A 139 7.43 -17.19 8.25
N ILE A 140 8.40 -16.36 7.90
CA ILE A 140 8.96 -15.34 8.78
C ILE A 140 8.76 -13.97 8.14
N ASN A 141 8.17 -13.04 8.89
CA ASN A 141 8.12 -11.65 8.49
C ASN A 141 9.49 -11.00 8.77
N GLN A 142 10.18 -10.55 7.72
CA GLN A 142 11.50 -9.94 7.84
C GLN A 142 11.47 -8.50 8.35
N ASN A 143 10.29 -7.88 8.41
CA ASN A 143 10.11 -6.51 8.90
C ASN A 143 9.51 -6.47 10.31
N GLU A 144 9.49 -7.59 11.04
CA GLU A 144 9.26 -7.57 12.49
C GLU A 144 10.45 -6.90 13.16
N ILE A 145 10.19 -5.75 13.80
CA ILE A 145 11.10 -5.06 14.72
C ILE A 145 10.89 -5.65 16.11
#